data_AF-A0A938SQZ2-F1
#
_entry.id   AF-A0A938SQZ2-F1
#
_cell.length_a   1.000
_cell.length_b   1.000
_cell.length_c   1.000
_cell.angle_alpha   90.00
_cell.angle_beta   90.00
_cell.angle_gamma   90.00
#
_symmetry.space_group_name_H-M   'P 1'
#
loop_
_entity.id
_entity.type
_entity.pdbx_description
1 polymer ?
#
loop_
_entity_poly.entity_id
_entity_poly.type
_entity_poly.pdbx_seq_one_letter_code
_entity_poly.pdbx_strand_id
1 'polypeptide(L)'
;MTGRGAQEPDSRNPDGQSPEAVARQLEASLSEQLGLLGQLDALGQRQSRLIDEDDPDRLLEVLAERQAVIDRMEGCARRLVPLQQRWDVTAGTTDAGSRDRIRQRLESIAGLIDAIDRRDAHDRERLEDRRREIARELGELDRSRRATGAYTPPPTERPRFRDEEA
;
A
#
# COMPACT_ATOMS: atom_id res chain seq x y z
N MET A 1 17.08 -49.58 46.21
CA MET A 1 17.79 -48.59 45.36
C MET A 1 17.28 -48.77 43.94
N THR A 2 16.20 -48.07 43.60
CA THR A 2 15.55 -48.19 42.29
C THR A 2 15.51 -46.79 41.70
N GLY A 3 16.14 -46.64 40.55
CA GLY A 3 16.42 -45.38 39.89
C GLY A 3 15.14 -44.61 39.61
N ARG A 4 15.05 -43.44 40.24
CA ARG A 4 14.15 -42.34 39.91
C ARG A 4 14.46 -41.94 38.47
N GLY A 5 13.72 -42.51 37.52
CA GLY A 5 13.72 -42.05 36.14
C GLY A 5 13.33 -40.59 36.15
N ALA A 6 14.32 -39.72 35.94
CA ALA A 6 14.09 -38.32 35.69
C ALA A 6 13.30 -38.25 34.40
N GLN A 7 11.99 -38.08 34.56
CA GLN A 7 11.11 -37.71 33.48
C GLN A 7 11.61 -36.34 33.02
N GLU A 8 12.35 -36.33 31.91
CA GLU A 8 12.73 -35.08 31.25
C GLU A 8 11.46 -34.25 31.14
N PRO A 9 11.49 -32.99 31.57
CA PRO A 9 10.33 -32.12 31.44
C PRO A 9 9.99 -32.07 29.97
N ASP A 10 8.92 -32.80 29.63
CA ASP A 10 8.14 -32.65 28.42
C ASP A 10 7.96 -31.14 28.29
N SER A 11 8.77 -30.53 27.42
CA SER A 11 8.85 -29.10 27.18
C SER A 11 7.63 -28.73 26.37
N ARG A 12 6.48 -29.02 26.98
CA ARG A 12 5.13 -28.93 26.48
C ARG A 12 4.95 -27.47 26.13
N ASN A 13 4.84 -27.28 24.82
CA ASN A 13 4.20 -26.15 24.19
C ASN A 13 3.13 -25.57 25.15
N PRO A 14 3.26 -24.30 25.60
CA PRO A 14 2.42 -23.74 26.66
C PRO A 14 0.91 -23.79 26.36
N ASP A 15 0.54 -23.98 25.10
CA ASP A 15 -0.84 -24.06 24.62
C ASP A 15 -1.32 -25.49 24.30
N GLY A 16 -0.47 -26.52 24.45
CA GLY A 16 -0.80 -27.91 24.12
C GLY A 16 -1.08 -28.18 22.63
N GLN A 17 -0.80 -27.23 21.73
CA GLN A 17 -1.01 -27.39 20.29
C GLN A 17 0.08 -28.28 19.68
N SER A 18 -0.29 -29.16 18.74
CA SER A 18 0.71 -29.95 18.02
C SER A 18 1.51 -29.06 17.06
N PRO A 19 2.79 -29.36 16.79
CA PRO A 19 3.60 -28.65 15.78
C PRO A 19 2.89 -28.53 14.43
N GLU A 20 2.19 -29.58 13.99
CA GLU A 20 1.44 -29.62 12.73
C GLU A 20 0.19 -28.72 12.76
N ALA A 21 -0.41 -28.49 13.94
CA ALA A 21 -1.50 -27.54 14.08
C ALA A 21 -1.00 -26.10 13.93
N VAL A 22 0.15 -25.76 14.52
CA VAL A 22 0.80 -24.46 14.35
C VAL A 22 1.19 -24.24 12.89
N ALA A 23 1.81 -25.24 12.25
CA ALA A 23 2.19 -25.19 10.85
C ALA A 23 0.99 -24.89 9.94
N ARG A 24 -0.12 -25.62 10.12
CA ARG A 24 -1.35 -25.39 9.34
C ARG A 24 -1.96 -24.01 9.54
N GLN A 25 -1.98 -23.50 10.78
CA GLN A 25 -2.47 -22.15 11.06
C GLN A 25 -1.58 -21.08 10.39
N LEU A 26 -0.26 -21.28 10.41
CA LEU A 26 0.69 -20.40 9.76
C LEU A 26 0.52 -20.44 8.23
N GLU A 27 0.44 -21.64 7.63
CA GLU A 27 0.19 -21.81 6.19
C GLU A 27 -1.11 -21.11 5.74
N ALA A 28 -2.19 -21.23 6.53
CA ALA A 28 -3.46 -20.57 6.25
C ALA A 28 -3.32 -19.04 6.31
N SER A 29 -2.65 -18.52 7.33
CA SER A 29 -2.44 -17.08 7.52
C SER A 29 -1.55 -16.48 6.42
N LEU A 30 -0.48 -17.18 6.02
CA LEU A 30 0.36 -16.77 4.89
C LEU A 30 -0.40 -16.81 3.56
N SER A 31 -1.32 -17.77 3.40
CA SER A 31 -2.15 -17.85 2.20
C SER A 31 -3.17 -16.69 2.12
N GLU A 32 -3.75 -16.30 3.26
CA GLU A 32 -4.58 -15.08 3.36
C GLU A 32 -3.76 -13.83 3.01
N GLN A 33 -2.54 -13.71 3.54
CA GLN A 33 -1.65 -12.58 3.26
C GLN A 33 -1.26 -12.50 1.78
N LEU A 34 -0.96 -13.63 1.13
CA LEU A 34 -0.73 -13.71 -0.31
C LEU A 34 -1.95 -13.25 -1.11
N GLY A 35 -3.16 -13.65 -0.70
CA GLY A 35 -4.40 -13.21 -1.34
C GLY A 35 -4.62 -11.70 -1.23
N LEU A 36 -4.29 -11.10 -0.08
CA LEU A 36 -4.36 -9.65 0.12
C LEU A 36 -3.30 -8.90 -0.70
N LEU A 37 -2.06 -9.40 -0.74
CA LEU A 37 -1.02 -8.83 -1.59
C LEU A 37 -1.37 -8.91 -3.07
N GLY A 38 -1.97 -10.02 -3.52
CA GLY A 38 -2.47 -10.15 -4.89
C GLY A 38 -3.58 -9.12 -5.22
N GLN A 39 -4.48 -8.85 -4.28
CA GLN A 39 -5.48 -7.77 -4.42
C GLN A 39 -4.80 -6.40 -4.52
N LEU A 40 -3.81 -6.14 -3.66
CA LEU A 40 -3.07 -4.87 -3.65
C LEU A 40 -2.29 -4.66 -4.96
N ASP A 41 -1.67 -5.72 -5.49
CA ASP A 41 -0.98 -5.70 -6.78
C ASP A 41 -1.95 -5.36 -7.92
N ALA A 42 -3.11 -6.02 -7.98
CA ALA A 42 -4.13 -5.77 -9.01
C ALA A 42 -4.65 -4.32 -8.94
N LEU A 43 -4.89 -3.81 -7.73
CA LEU A 43 -5.26 -2.41 -7.53
C LEU A 43 -4.15 -1.45 -7.95
N GLY A 44 -2.88 -1.79 -7.70
CA GLY A 44 -1.73 -1.03 -8.18
C GLY A 44 -1.67 -0.96 -9.70
N GLN A 45 -1.90 -2.08 -10.39
CA GLN A 45 -1.97 -2.07 -11.86
C GLN A 45 -3.14 -1.22 -12.39
N ARG A 46 -4.29 -1.22 -11.71
CA ARG A 46 -5.43 -0.36 -12.04
C ARG A 46 -5.10 1.10 -11.80
N GLN A 47 -4.43 1.42 -10.69
CA GLN A 47 -3.95 2.76 -10.37
C GLN A 47 -3.03 3.30 -11.47
N SER A 48 -2.03 2.52 -11.90
CA SER A 48 -1.10 2.94 -12.96
C SER A 48 -1.84 3.32 -14.25
N ARG A 49 -2.84 2.53 -14.66
CA ARG A 49 -3.68 2.84 -15.84
C ARG A 49 -4.48 4.11 -15.67
N LEU A 50 -5.06 4.35 -14.49
CA LEU A 50 -5.82 5.57 -14.22
C LEU A 50 -4.94 6.82 -14.22
N ILE A 51 -3.67 6.70 -13.82
CA ILE A 51 -2.67 7.77 -13.97
C ILE A 51 -2.38 8.06 -15.45
N ASP A 52 -2.31 7.02 -16.30
CA ASP A 52 -2.19 7.18 -17.76
C ASP A 52 -3.43 7.85 -18.38
N GLU A 53 -4.62 7.56 -17.85
CA GLU A 53 -5.91 8.07 -18.36
C GLU A 53 -6.28 9.48 -17.85
N ASP A 54 -5.52 10.03 -16.89
CA ASP A 54 -5.76 11.33 -16.25
C ASP A 54 -7.18 11.45 -15.64
N ASP A 55 -7.68 10.35 -15.04
CA ASP A 55 -8.99 10.26 -14.36
C ASP A 55 -8.82 10.30 -12.82
N PRO A 56 -8.80 11.50 -12.21
CA PRO A 56 -8.52 11.66 -10.77
C PRO A 56 -9.64 11.12 -9.88
N ASP A 57 -10.90 11.14 -10.34
CA ASP A 57 -12.03 10.69 -9.52
C ASP A 57 -11.97 9.18 -9.32
N ARG A 58 -11.74 8.41 -10.39
CA ARG A 58 -11.54 6.96 -10.29
C ARG A 58 -10.26 6.59 -9.57
N LEU A 59 -9.23 7.42 -9.67
CA LEU A 59 -7.99 7.22 -8.94
C LEU A 59 -8.23 7.25 -7.42
N LEU A 60 -9.06 8.19 -6.93
CA LEU A 60 -9.42 8.26 -5.51
C LEU A 60 -10.20 7.02 -5.04
N GLU A 61 -11.09 6.48 -5.86
CA GLU A 61 -11.81 5.22 -5.55
C GLU A 61 -10.82 4.07 -5.35
N VAL A 62 -9.85 3.91 -6.27
CA VAL A 62 -8.83 2.86 -6.16
C VAL A 62 -7.95 3.05 -4.92
N LEU A 63 -7.59 4.28 -4.57
CA LEU A 63 -6.82 4.55 -3.35
C LEU A 63 -7.60 4.17 -2.08
N ALA A 64 -8.91 4.41 -2.03
CA ALA A 64 -9.76 3.97 -0.93
C ALA A 64 -9.84 2.43 -0.84
N GLU A 65 -10.01 1.74 -1.98
CA GLU A 65 -9.98 0.28 -2.05
C GLU A 65 -8.64 -0.28 -1.54
N ARG A 66 -7.51 0.35 -1.92
CA ARG A 66 -6.17 -0.03 -1.45
C ARG A 66 -6.03 0.12 0.06
N GLN A 67 -6.49 1.23 0.63
CA GLN A 67 -6.45 1.44 2.08
C GLN A 67 -7.19 0.31 2.83
N ALA A 68 -8.37 -0.08 2.34
CA ALA A 68 -9.14 -1.17 2.94
C ALA A 68 -8.42 -2.54 2.84
N VAL A 69 -7.57 -2.77 1.82
CA VAL A 69 -6.71 -3.96 1.74
C VAL A 69 -5.58 -3.87 2.76
N ILE A 70 -4.92 -2.72 2.87
CA ILE A 70 -3.83 -2.46 3.82
C ILE A 70 -4.31 -2.68 5.27
N ASP A 71 -5.47 -2.14 5.64
CA ASP A 71 -6.04 -2.31 6.98
C ASP A 71 -6.27 -3.80 7.32
N ARG A 72 -6.72 -4.58 6.34
CA ARG A 72 -6.87 -6.05 6.46
C ARG A 72 -5.52 -6.75 6.59
N MET A 73 -4.51 -6.31 5.84
CA MET A 73 -3.14 -6.83 5.95
C MET A 73 -2.55 -6.57 7.34
N GLU A 74 -2.77 -5.40 7.92
CA GLU A 74 -2.34 -5.12 9.30
C GLU A 74 -3.02 -6.05 10.31
N GLY A 75 -4.32 -6.31 10.13
CA GLY A 75 -5.06 -7.28 10.93
C GLY A 75 -4.49 -8.70 10.79
N CYS A 76 -4.07 -9.10 9.59
CA CYS A 76 -3.40 -10.37 9.34
C CYS A 76 -2.01 -10.42 10.02
N ALA A 77 -1.20 -9.37 9.87
CA ALA A 77 0.13 -9.28 10.46
C ALA A 77 0.09 -9.39 11.99
N ARG A 78 -0.86 -8.70 12.66
CA ARG A 78 -1.06 -8.81 14.11
C ARG A 78 -1.35 -10.24 14.56
N ARG A 79 -2.12 -11.02 13.77
CA ARG A 79 -2.41 -12.44 14.06
C ARG A 79 -1.21 -13.35 13.78
N LEU A 80 -0.34 -12.99 12.85
CA LEU A 80 0.86 -13.76 12.50
C LEU A 80 1.96 -13.71 13.56
N VAL A 81 2.13 -12.60 14.28
CA VAL A 81 3.17 -12.46 15.32
C VAL A 81 3.19 -13.61 16.34
N PRO A 82 2.08 -13.98 17.01
CA PRO A 82 2.08 -15.10 17.94
C PRO A 82 2.24 -16.47 17.25
N LEU A 83 1.87 -16.59 15.97
CA LEU A 83 2.11 -17.80 15.18
C LEU A 83 3.60 -18.00 14.90
N GLN A 84 4.31 -16.93 14.55
CA GLN A 84 5.76 -16.96 14.28
C GLN A 84 6.55 -17.37 15.53
N GLN A 85 6.24 -16.78 16.69
CA GLN A 85 6.91 -17.15 17.94
C GLN A 85 6.75 -18.64 18.29
N ARG A 86 5.54 -19.19 18.09
CA ARG A 86 5.29 -20.63 18.31
C ARG A 86 5.95 -21.50 17.26
N TRP A 87 6.00 -21.01 16.02
CA TRP A 87 6.69 -21.68 14.93
C TRP A 87 8.19 -21.81 15.21
N ASP A 88 8.85 -20.77 15.69
CA ASP A 88 10.29 -20.81 15.99
C ASP A 88 10.66 -21.91 16.99
N VAL A 89 9.76 -22.21 17.94
CA VAL A 89 9.92 -23.29 18.92
C VAL A 89 9.64 -24.68 18.32
N THR A 90 8.67 -24.77 17.40
CA THR A 90 8.12 -26.06 16.91
C THR A 90 8.62 -26.45 15.51
N ALA A 91 9.33 -25.57 14.81
CA ALA A 91 9.80 -25.82 13.45
C ALA A 91 10.74 -27.03 13.38
N GLY A 92 11.60 -27.24 14.40
CA GLY A 92 12.54 -28.36 14.43
C GLY A 92 11.88 -29.74 14.46
N THR A 93 10.65 -29.84 14.99
CA THR A 93 9.88 -31.08 15.09
C THR A 93 8.80 -31.20 14.02
N THR A 94 8.57 -30.13 13.23
CA THR A 94 7.62 -30.15 12.12
C THR A 94 8.21 -30.86 10.91
N ASP A 95 7.36 -31.59 10.18
CA ASP A 95 7.74 -32.28 8.95
C ASP A 95 8.37 -31.33 7.91
N ALA A 96 9.31 -31.86 7.12
CA ALA A 96 10.05 -31.08 6.13
C ALA A 96 9.13 -30.46 5.06
N GLY A 97 8.06 -31.15 4.66
CA GLY A 97 7.14 -30.67 3.63
C GLY A 97 6.40 -29.41 4.06
N SER A 98 5.90 -29.36 5.30
CA SER A 98 5.26 -28.16 5.86
C SER A 98 6.25 -26.99 5.97
N ARG A 99 7.50 -27.25 6.39
CA ARG A 99 8.55 -26.23 6.43
C ARG A 99 8.85 -25.65 5.05
N ASP A 100 8.96 -26.49 4.04
CA ASP A 100 9.24 -26.05 2.66
C ASP A 100 8.08 -25.24 2.08
N ARG A 101 6.83 -25.66 2.32
CA ARG A 101 5.64 -24.92 1.91
C ARG A 101 5.52 -23.55 2.59
N ILE A 102 5.91 -23.43 3.86
CA ILE A 102 5.96 -22.15 4.57
C ILE A 102 7.04 -21.25 3.96
N ARG A 103 8.24 -21.80 3.72
CA ARG A 103 9.37 -21.07 3.10
C ARG A 103 8.99 -20.51 1.73
N GLN A 104 8.43 -21.34 0.85
CA GLN A 104 7.99 -20.92 -0.49
C GLN A 104 6.96 -19.78 -0.45
N ARG A 105 6.04 -19.80 0.53
CA ARG A 105 5.06 -18.72 0.70
C ARG A 105 5.72 -17.43 1.19
N LEU A 106 6.67 -17.50 2.12
CA LEU A 106 7.44 -16.34 2.56
C LEU A 106 8.24 -15.71 1.42
N GLU A 107 8.89 -16.52 0.58
CA GLU A 107 9.59 -16.06 -0.62
C GLU A 107 8.63 -15.39 -1.61
N SER A 108 7.45 -15.97 -1.81
CA SER A 108 6.40 -15.40 -2.67
C SER A 108 5.89 -14.06 -2.14
N ILE A 109 5.69 -13.94 -0.82
CA ILE A 109 5.31 -12.69 -0.15
C ILE A 109 6.37 -11.62 -0.38
N ALA A 110 7.64 -11.95 -0.15
CA ALA A 110 8.75 -11.01 -0.35
C ALA A 110 8.83 -10.51 -1.81
N GLY A 111 8.67 -11.42 -2.78
CA GLY A 111 8.65 -11.08 -4.20
C GLY A 111 7.49 -10.17 -4.59
N LEU A 112 6.28 -10.40 -4.04
CA LEU A 112 5.13 -9.53 -4.29
C LEU A 112 5.28 -8.15 -3.67
N ILE A 113 5.79 -8.06 -2.44
CA ILE A 113 6.05 -6.77 -1.78
C ILE A 113 7.02 -5.94 -2.62
N ASP A 114 8.14 -6.51 -3.04
CA ASP A 114 9.13 -5.82 -3.87
C ASP A 114 8.54 -5.35 -5.23
N ALA A 115 7.69 -6.17 -5.85
CA ALA A 115 7.02 -5.80 -7.10
C ALA A 115 6.04 -4.62 -6.90
N ILE A 116 5.26 -4.64 -5.81
CA ILE A 116 4.33 -3.57 -5.45
C ILE A 116 5.10 -2.28 -5.15
N ASP A 117 6.14 -2.34 -4.33
CA ASP A 117 6.96 -1.18 -3.94
C ASP A 117 7.59 -0.50 -5.16
N ARG A 118 8.14 -1.28 -6.10
CA ARG A 118 8.70 -0.75 -7.35
C ARG A 118 7.64 -0.05 -8.20
N ARG A 119 6.43 -0.61 -8.30
CA ARG A 119 5.34 0.02 -9.06
C ARG A 119 4.86 1.29 -8.39
N ASP A 120 4.65 1.27 -7.09
CA ASP A 120 4.20 2.43 -6.32
C ASP A 120 5.22 3.57 -6.37
N ALA A 121 6.52 3.27 -6.36
CA ALA A 121 7.58 4.26 -6.53
C ALA A 121 7.53 4.92 -7.91
N HIS A 122 7.38 4.12 -8.97
CA HIS A 122 7.26 4.60 -10.34
C HIS A 122 5.99 5.46 -10.53
N ASP A 123 4.84 5.02 -10.02
CA ASP A 123 3.58 5.77 -10.12
C ASP A 123 3.64 7.10 -9.36
N ARG A 124 4.34 7.15 -8.23
CA ARG A 124 4.58 8.39 -7.49
C ARG A 124 5.40 9.38 -8.31
N GLU A 125 6.49 8.92 -8.94
CA GLU A 125 7.33 9.76 -9.81
C GLU A 125 6.50 10.34 -10.97
N ARG A 126 5.67 9.51 -11.61
CA ARG A 126 4.78 9.95 -12.69
C ARG A 126 3.78 11.02 -12.26
N LEU A 127 3.14 10.85 -11.10
CA LEU A 127 2.21 11.84 -10.55
C LEU A 127 2.92 13.16 -10.21
N GLU A 128 4.14 13.09 -9.69
CA GLU A 128 4.95 14.28 -9.41
C GLU A 128 5.36 15.03 -10.69
N ASP A 129 5.70 14.30 -11.75
CA ASP A 129 6.01 14.84 -13.07
C ASP A 129 4.81 15.56 -13.66
N ARG A 130 3.64 14.92 -13.63
CA ARG A 130 2.38 15.50 -14.09
C ARG A 130 2.02 16.77 -13.33
N ARG A 131 2.17 16.76 -12.00
CA ARG A 131 1.96 17.94 -11.17
C ARG A 131 2.90 19.09 -11.58
N ARG A 132 4.17 18.79 -11.87
CA ARG A 132 5.15 19.81 -12.31
C ARG A 132 4.80 20.39 -13.68
N GLU A 133 4.27 19.58 -14.59
CA GLU A 133 3.80 20.03 -15.90
C GLU A 133 2.61 20.99 -15.77
N ILE A 134 1.56 20.59 -15.06
CA ILE A 134 0.37 21.42 -14.82
C ILE A 134 0.76 22.76 -14.15
N ALA A 135 1.67 22.73 -13.18
CA ALA A 135 2.16 23.96 -12.55
C ALA A 135 2.86 24.91 -13.54
N ARG A 136 3.60 24.38 -14.52
CA ARG A 136 4.23 25.19 -15.58
C ARG A 136 3.18 25.79 -16.51
N GLU A 137 2.20 25.00 -16.95
CA GLU A 137 1.10 25.45 -17.80
C GLU A 137 0.30 26.57 -17.14
N LEU A 138 -0.06 26.42 -15.86
CA LEU A 138 -0.74 27.46 -15.08
C LEU A 138 0.11 28.74 -15.00
N GLY A 139 1.42 28.62 -14.79
CA GLY A 139 2.33 29.76 -14.78
C GLY A 139 2.48 30.45 -16.14
N GLU A 140 2.32 29.74 -17.25
CA GLU A 140 2.30 30.30 -18.61
C GLU A 140 0.98 31.03 -18.91
N LEU A 141 -0.15 30.47 -18.48
CA LEU A 141 -1.45 31.11 -18.60
C LEU A 141 -1.51 32.42 -17.82
N ASP A 142 -0.97 32.45 -16.60
CA ASP A 142 -0.91 33.67 -15.80
C ASP A 142 -0.01 34.74 -16.41
N ARG A 143 1.14 34.35 -16.98
CA ARG A 143 2.01 35.26 -17.74
C ARG A 143 1.29 35.83 -18.97
N SER A 144 0.57 34.98 -19.71
CA SER A 144 -0.19 35.37 -20.90
C SER A 144 -1.33 36.33 -20.58
N ARG A 145 -2.04 36.13 -19.45
CA ARG A 145 -3.08 37.05 -18.95
C ARG A 145 -2.51 38.41 -18.57
N ARG A 146 -1.34 38.46 -17.92
CA ARG A 146 -0.68 39.73 -17.59
C ARG A 146 -0.22 40.48 -18.83
N ALA A 147 0.28 39.78 -19.83
CA ALA A 147 0.69 40.38 -21.10
C ALA A 147 -0.51 41.00 -21.84
N THR A 148 -1.64 40.30 -21.94
CA THR A 148 -2.86 40.83 -22.56
C THR A 148 -3.48 41.99 -21.77
N GLY A 149 -3.40 41.97 -20.43
CA GLY A 149 -3.80 43.09 -19.59
C GLY A 149 -3.00 44.38 -19.85
N ALA A 150 -1.70 44.28 -20.19
CA ALA A 150 -0.86 45.44 -20.48
C ALA A 150 -1.20 46.15 -21.80
N TYR A 151 -1.79 45.44 -22.77
CA TYR A 151 -2.23 46.01 -24.05
C TYR A 151 -3.69 46.48 -24.05
N THR A 152 -4.44 46.20 -22.99
CA THR A 152 -5.77 46.76 -22.82
C THR A 152 -5.60 48.18 -22.27
N PRO A 153 -5.85 49.24 -23.07
CA PRO A 153 -5.71 50.60 -22.59
C PRO A 153 -6.60 50.78 -21.35
N PRO A 154 -6.13 51.49 -20.31
CA PRO A 154 -6.93 51.75 -19.12
C PRO A 154 -8.26 52.37 -19.55
N PRO A 155 -9.39 52.00 -18.92
CA PRO A 155 -10.67 52.60 -19.25
C PRO A 155 -10.51 54.10 -19.15
N THR A 156 -10.57 54.79 -20.29
CA THR A 156 -10.55 56.25 -20.35
C THR A 156 -11.72 56.71 -19.51
N GLU A 157 -11.42 57.31 -18.35
CA GLU A 157 -12.42 57.93 -17.47
C GLU A 157 -13.31 58.80 -18.36
N ARG A 158 -14.58 58.39 -18.47
CA ARG A 158 -15.57 59.19 -19.20
C ARG A 158 -15.62 60.55 -18.52
N PRO A 159 -15.38 61.66 -19.25
CA PRO A 159 -15.51 63.00 -18.68
C PRO A 159 -16.93 63.13 -18.14
N ARG A 160 -17.04 63.26 -16.82
CA ARG A 160 -18.31 63.48 -16.13
C ARG A 160 -18.67 64.93 -16.41
N PHE A 161 -19.40 65.18 -17.50
CA PHE A 161 -19.97 66.49 -17.78
C PHE A 161 -20.83 66.87 -16.58
N ARG A 162 -20.36 67.88 -15.86
CA ARG A 162 -21.06 68.53 -14.76
C ARG A 162 -21.99 69.54 -15.42
N ASP A 163 -23.26 69.18 -15.57
CA ASP A 163 -24.28 70.16 -15.93
C ASP A 163 -24.41 71.12 -14.76
N GLU A 164 -23.83 72.31 -14.92
CA GLU A 164 -24.11 73.47 -14.07
C GLU A 164 -25.35 74.19 -14.60
N GLU A 165 -26.19 74.59 -13.66
CA GLU A 165 -27.56 75.08 -13.77
C GLU A 165 -27.75 76.34 -14.63
N ALA A 166 -28.96 76.51 -15.16
CA ALA A 166 -29.62 77.81 -15.36
C ALA A 166 -31.14 77.67 -15.20
#